data_AF-A0A934ERL8-F1
#
_entry.id   AF-A0A934ERL8-F1
#
_cell.length_a   1.000
_cell.length_b   1.000
_cell.length_c   1.000
_cell.angle_alpha   90.00
_cell.angle_beta   90.00
_cell.angle_gamma   90.00
#
_symmetry.space_group_name_H-M   'P 1'
#
loop_
_entity.id
_entity.type
_entity.pdbx_description
1 polymer ?
#
loop_
_entity_poly.entity_id
_entity_poly.type
_entity_poly.pdbx_seq_one_letter_code
_entity_poly.pdbx_strand_id
1 'polypeptide(L)'
;MIQEGTSNIQGKLAFEKKVSCFDCHKYKKLDKLVGGLTGPSLAGAGNRLKADWVYAYLKDPKLLIPVKRMPIYTDIINDGEIKGIAQYISTFK
;
A
#
# COMPACT_ATOMS: atom_id res chain seq x y z
N MET A 1 13.92 8.28 -5.92
CA MET A 1 12.96 7.61 -6.82
C MET A 1 12.74 6.20 -6.31
N ILE A 2 11.49 5.82 -6.05
CA ILE A 2 11.16 4.45 -5.64
C ILE A 2 11.25 3.51 -6.87
N GLN A 3 11.92 2.37 -6.74
CA GLN A 3 12.01 1.38 -7.83
C GLN A 3 10.67 0.63 -7.98
N GLU A 4 9.99 0.78 -9.13
CA GLU A 4 8.71 0.14 -9.44
C GLU A 4 8.89 -1.26 -10.03
N GLY A 5 7.94 -2.17 -9.81
CA GLY A 5 7.94 -3.49 -10.43
C GLY A 5 8.82 -4.55 -9.76
N THR A 6 9.53 -4.21 -8.69
CA THR A 6 10.28 -5.14 -7.83
C THR A 6 9.68 -5.21 -6.44
N SER A 7 9.38 -6.41 -5.93
CA SER A 7 8.83 -6.58 -4.57
C SER A 7 9.93 -6.59 -3.51
N ASN A 8 9.77 -5.78 -2.46
CA ASN A 8 10.63 -5.76 -1.27
C ASN A 8 10.02 -6.64 -0.15
N ILE A 9 10.79 -7.60 0.40
CA ILE A 9 10.34 -8.47 1.51
C ILE A 9 9.88 -7.66 2.73
N GLN A 10 10.62 -6.61 3.11
CA GLN A 10 10.24 -5.74 4.21
C GLN A 10 8.93 -5.01 3.92
N GLY A 11 8.75 -4.55 2.68
CA GLY A 11 7.50 -3.93 2.21
C GLY A 11 6.29 -4.86 2.28
N LYS A 12 6.46 -6.11 1.84
CA LYS A 12 5.43 -7.15 1.93
C LYS A 12 5.09 -7.46 3.38
N LEU A 13 6.09 -7.62 4.26
CA LEU A 13 5.86 -7.90 5.68
C LEU A 13 5.17 -6.72 6.38
N ALA A 14 5.57 -5.48 6.08
CA ALA A 14 4.89 -4.32 6.61
C ALA A 14 3.41 -4.30 6.17
N PHE A 15 3.14 -4.52 4.87
CA PHE A 15 1.79 -4.60 4.30
C PHE A 15 0.92 -5.71 4.92
N GLU A 16 1.45 -6.93 5.03
CA GLU A 16 0.69 -8.12 5.46
C GLU A 16 0.68 -8.36 6.98
N LYS A 17 1.63 -7.80 7.75
CA LYS A 17 1.80 -8.19 9.17
C LYS A 17 1.80 -7.01 10.13
N LYS A 18 2.38 -5.86 9.75
CA LYS A 18 2.49 -4.72 10.67
C LYS A 18 1.25 -3.84 10.66
N VAL A 19 0.71 -3.58 9.47
CA VAL A 19 -0.43 -2.66 9.29
C VAL A 19 -1.67 -3.32 8.69
N SER A 20 -1.58 -4.62 8.36
CA SER A 20 -2.67 -5.45 7.85
C SER A 20 -3.54 -4.78 6.79
N CYS A 21 -2.93 -4.26 5.72
CA CYS A 21 -3.62 -3.48 4.68
C CYS A 21 -4.80 -4.25 4.06
N PHE A 22 -4.70 -5.58 4.02
CA PHE A 22 -5.70 -6.48 3.46
C PHE A 22 -6.99 -6.56 4.29
N ASP A 23 -7.00 -6.14 5.55
CA ASP A 23 -8.23 -6.14 6.36
C ASP A 23 -9.26 -5.16 5.81
N CYS A 24 -8.79 -4.07 5.19
CA CYS A 24 -9.64 -3.08 4.54
C CYS A 24 -9.64 -3.19 3.01
N HIS A 25 -8.50 -3.51 2.41
CA HIS A 25 -8.32 -3.45 0.96
C HIS A 25 -8.33 -4.83 0.29
N LYS A 26 -9.16 -4.99 -0.73
CA LYS A 26 -9.10 -6.15 -1.62
C LYS A 26 -7.88 -6.05 -2.54
N TYR A 27 -7.16 -7.14 -2.74
CA TYR A 27 -6.02 -7.21 -3.66
C TYR A 27 -5.91 -8.61 -4.28
N LYS A 28 -5.10 -8.74 -5.35
CA LYS A 28 -4.86 -10.03 -6.01
C LYS A 28 -3.72 -10.77 -5.31
N LYS A 29 -4.00 -11.97 -4.82
CA LYS A 29 -3.02 -12.90 -4.27
C LYS A 29 -3.15 -14.22 -5.04
N LEU A 30 -2.10 -14.58 -5.79
CA LEU A 30 -2.18 -15.65 -6.78
C LEU A 30 -3.34 -15.37 -7.76
N ASP A 31 -4.22 -16.34 -7.99
CA ASP A 31 -5.36 -16.21 -8.92
C ASP A 31 -6.67 -15.80 -8.24
N LYS A 32 -6.61 -15.36 -6.97
CA LYS A 32 -7.79 -14.98 -6.21
C LYS A 32 -7.73 -13.53 -5.75
N LEU A 33 -8.88 -12.87 -5.75
CA LEU A 33 -9.07 -11.58 -5.08
C LEU A 33 -9.43 -11.85 -3.61
N VAL A 34 -8.63 -11.31 -2.69
CA VAL A 34 -8.77 -11.50 -1.24
C VAL A 34 -8.67 -10.17 -0.51
N GLY A 35 -9.13 -10.12 0.74
CA GLY A 35 -9.10 -8.92 1.58
C GLY A 35 -10.46 -8.23 1.72
N GLY A 36 -10.47 -7.11 2.43
CA GLY A 36 -11.66 -6.37 2.82
C GLY A 36 -12.31 -5.54 1.72
N LEU A 37 -13.48 -5.00 2.03
CA LEU A 37 -14.27 -4.14 1.12
C LEU A 37 -14.39 -2.69 1.63
N THR A 38 -13.86 -2.40 2.81
CA THR A 38 -13.96 -1.08 3.45
C THR A 38 -13.12 -0.02 2.73
N GLY A 39 -11.95 -0.43 2.21
CA GLY A 39 -11.06 0.40 1.42
C GLY A 39 -11.19 0.13 -0.09
N PRO A 40 -10.76 1.06 -0.95
CA PRO A 40 -10.72 0.84 -2.40
C PRO A 40 -9.88 -0.39 -2.77
N SER A 41 -10.30 -1.13 -3.79
CA SER A 41 -9.52 -2.27 -4.30
C SER A 41 -8.12 -1.86 -4.75
N LEU A 42 -7.12 -2.60 -4.30
CA LEU A 42 -5.73 -2.52 -4.74
C LEU A 42 -5.41 -3.47 -5.90
N ALA A 43 -6.38 -4.26 -6.38
CA ALA A 43 -6.20 -5.01 -7.62
C ALA A 43 -5.92 -4.04 -8.78
N GLY A 44 -4.88 -4.32 -9.58
CA GLY A 44 -4.43 -3.43 -10.65
C GLY A 44 -3.90 -2.07 -10.17
N ALA A 45 -3.63 -1.88 -8.87
CA ALA A 45 -3.12 -0.61 -8.34
C ALA A 45 -1.80 -0.19 -8.99
N GLY A 46 -0.92 -1.12 -9.31
CA GLY A 46 0.35 -0.85 -10.01
C GLY A 46 0.19 -0.33 -11.44
N ASN A 47 -0.96 -0.52 -12.06
CA ASN A 47 -1.24 0.03 -13.40
C ASN A 47 -1.74 1.49 -13.34
N ARG A 48 -2.32 1.90 -12.20
CA ARG A 48 -3.04 3.18 -12.06
C ARG A 48 -2.39 4.16 -11.09
N LEU A 49 -1.56 3.68 -10.16
CA LEU A 49 -0.87 4.49 -9.17
C LEU A 49 0.64 4.43 -9.38
N LYS A 50 1.31 5.56 -9.16
CA LYS A 50 2.77 5.65 -9.08
C LYS A 50 3.24 5.34 -7.67
N ALA A 51 4.35 4.63 -7.52
CA ALA A 51 4.88 4.27 -6.20
C ALA A 51 5.21 5.51 -5.36
N ASP A 52 5.77 6.56 -5.98
CA ASP A 52 6.04 7.82 -5.28
C ASP A 52 4.76 8.50 -4.77
N TRP A 53 3.64 8.39 -5.52
CA TRP A 53 2.34 8.89 -5.06
C TRP A 53 1.82 8.07 -3.87
N VAL A 54 1.94 6.75 -3.92
CA VAL A 54 1.54 5.87 -2.80
C VAL A 54 2.37 6.15 -1.56
N TYR A 55 3.68 6.35 -1.70
CA TYR A 55 4.56 6.73 -0.62
C TYR A 55 4.15 8.07 0.01
N ALA A 56 3.95 9.11 -0.81
CA ALA A 56 3.51 10.42 -0.33
C ALA A 56 2.16 10.32 0.40
N TYR A 57 1.23 9.54 -0.16
CA TYR A 57 -0.07 9.29 0.41
C TYR A 57 0.00 8.57 1.77
N LEU A 58 0.89 7.58 1.94
CA LEU A 58 1.05 6.88 3.21
C LEU A 58 1.76 7.71 4.28
N LYS A 59 2.60 8.68 3.88
CA LYS A 59 3.27 9.61 4.80
C LYS A 59 2.29 10.63 5.37
N ASP A 60 1.45 11.21 4.51
CA ASP A 60 0.42 12.14 4.94
C ASP A 60 -0.81 12.07 4.02
N PRO A 61 -1.80 11.22 4.37
CA PRO A 61 -3.02 11.09 3.60
C PRO A 61 -3.82 12.39 3.49
N LYS A 62 -3.73 13.28 4.50
CA LYS A 62 -4.58 14.47 4.61
C LYS A 62 -4.20 15.54 3.58
N LEU A 63 -2.91 15.61 3.20
CA LEU A 63 -2.42 16.52 2.17
C LEU A 63 -2.94 16.19 0.77
N LEU A 64 -3.24 14.93 0.50
CA LEU A 64 -3.71 14.50 -0.82
C LEU A 64 -5.23 14.31 -0.85
N ILE A 65 -5.82 13.75 0.21
CA ILE A 65 -7.26 13.48 0.28
C ILE A 65 -7.76 13.78 1.70
N PRO A 66 -8.47 14.91 1.91
CA PRO A 66 -8.78 15.43 3.24
C PRO A 66 -9.81 14.62 4.05
N VAL A 67 -10.56 13.70 3.42
CA VAL A 67 -11.58 12.87 4.10
C VAL A 67 -11.22 11.39 3.98
N LYS A 68 -10.64 10.79 5.03
CA LYS A 68 -10.31 9.35 5.01
C LYS A 68 -10.45 8.62 6.34
N ARG A 69 -10.99 7.40 6.24
CA ARG A 69 -11.05 6.39 7.32
C ARG A 69 -9.77 5.56 7.45
N MET A 70 -8.82 5.70 6.51
CA MET A 70 -7.57 4.96 6.54
C MET A 70 -6.66 5.51 7.65
N PRO A 71 -6.16 4.65 8.58
CA PRO A 71 -5.26 5.09 9.64
C PRO A 71 -3.95 5.67 9.11
N ILE A 72 -3.30 6.49 9.93
CA ILE A 72 -1.92 6.96 9.71
C ILE A 72 -0.99 5.99 10.43
N TYR A 73 0.04 5.51 9.74
CA TYR A 73 0.92 4.46 10.24
C TYR A 73 2.35 4.93 10.55
N THR A 74 2.63 6.22 10.45
CA THR A 74 3.99 6.78 10.64
C THR A 74 4.58 6.54 12.03
N ASP A 75 3.73 6.27 13.04
CA ASP A 75 4.15 5.91 14.40
C ASP A 75 4.37 4.39 14.60
N ILE A 76 4.04 3.58 13.58
CA ILE A 76 4.09 2.11 13.64
C ILE A 76 5.17 1.55 12.69
N ILE A 77 5.35 2.19 11.53
CA ILE A 77 6.30 1.77 10.50
C ILE A 77 7.23 2.92 10.10
N ASN A 78 8.49 2.58 9.82
CA ASN A 78 9.49 3.58 9.44
C ASN A 78 9.45 3.93 7.95
N ASP A 79 10.21 4.95 7.55
CA ASP A 79 10.24 5.45 6.17
C ASP A 79 10.63 4.39 5.11
N GLY A 80 11.56 3.51 5.46
CA GLY A 80 11.98 2.40 4.60
C GLY A 80 10.86 1.39 4.38
N GLU A 81 10.04 1.13 5.39
CA GLU A 81 8.87 0.27 5.29
C GLU A 81 7.75 0.91 4.48
N ILE A 82 7.52 2.22 4.64
CA ILE A 82 6.55 2.96 3.84
C ILE A 82 6.95 2.92 2.35
N LYS A 83 8.23 3.15 2.05
CA LYS A 83 8.78 2.98 0.70
C LYS A 83 8.59 1.54 0.21
N GLY A 84 8.89 0.55 1.05
CA GLY A 84 8.69 -0.86 0.73
C GLY A 84 7.24 -1.22 0.42
N ILE A 85 6.27 -0.67 1.17
CA ILE A 85 4.84 -0.86 0.90
C ILE A 85 4.48 -0.25 -0.45
N ALA A 86 4.94 0.96 -0.74
CA ALA A 86 4.70 1.60 -2.03
C ALA A 86 5.28 0.78 -3.21
N GLN A 87 6.49 0.24 -3.05
CA GLN A 87 7.09 -0.71 -4.01
C GLN A 87 6.22 -1.95 -4.17
N TYR A 88 5.77 -2.54 -3.08
CA TYR A 88 4.97 -3.76 -3.10
C TYR A 88 3.62 -3.54 -3.80
N ILE A 89 2.94 -2.42 -3.52
CA ILE A 89 1.68 -2.08 -4.21
C ILE A 89 1.90 -1.85 -5.71
N SER A 90 3.06 -1.34 -6.12
CA SER A 90 3.40 -1.17 -7.55
C SER A 90 3.44 -2.49 -8.32
N THR A 91 3.58 -3.63 -7.64
CA THR A 91 3.57 -4.95 -8.31
C THR A 91 2.17 -5.49 -8.55
N PHE A 92 1.11 -4.82 -8.06
CA PHE A 92 -0.27 -5.29 -8.22
C PHE A 92 -0.83 -4.88 -9.58
N LYS A 93 -0.55 -5.69 -10.60
CA LYS A 93 -1.06 -5.51 -11.97
C LYS A 93 -2.38 -6.23 -12.20
#